data_AF-A0A2D5K1Y5-F1
#
_entry.id   AF-A0A2D5K1Y5-F1
#
_cell.length_a   1.000
_cell.length_b   1.000
_cell.length_c   1.000
_cell.angle_alpha   90.00
_cell.angle_beta   90.00
_cell.angle_gamma   90.00
#
_symmetry.space_group_name_H-M   'P 1'
#
loop_
_entity.id
_entity.type
_entity.pdbx_description
1 polymer ?
#
loop_
_entity_poly.entity_id
_entity_poly.type
_entity_poly.pdbx_seq_one_letter_code
_entity_poly.pdbx_strand_id
1 'polypeptide(L)'
;MPAFEIAHSQNVKFLTPYAIGENIQTENNNYQVVPNGIIRNQASPDNGNSDIIWQSNIGEYEVYIQSTPIRSEYDDSSKEKYFLIYDPDKEKAAIFTGNIIVELNGNANADEIAMDHQLELAHNFTAINQSFFLIPSINVLSIKLEALLS
;
A
#
# COMPACT_ATOMS: atom_id res chain seq x y z
N MET A 1 9.61 10.18 12.51
CA MET A 1 9.86 9.77 11.11
C MET A 1 8.57 9.20 10.54
N PRO A 2 8.20 9.51 9.29
CA PRO A 2 7.08 8.85 8.64
C PRO A 2 7.37 7.35 8.50
N ALA A 3 6.37 6.53 8.80
CA ALA A 3 6.34 5.10 8.55
C ALA A 3 5.16 4.78 7.63
N PHE A 4 5.07 3.57 7.13
CA PHE A 4 3.90 3.12 6.36
C PHE A 4 3.37 1.81 6.93
N GLU A 5 2.07 1.60 6.78
CA GLU A 5 1.37 0.52 7.46
C GLU A 5 1.25 -0.74 6.58
N ILE A 6 1.84 -1.84 7.05
CA ILE A 6 1.64 -3.16 6.45
C ILE A 6 0.55 -3.89 7.23
N ALA A 7 -0.56 -4.23 6.57
CA ALA A 7 -1.64 -4.98 7.19
C ALA A 7 -1.23 -6.44 7.46
N HIS A 8 -0.69 -7.12 6.44
CA HIS A 8 -0.32 -8.54 6.54
C HIS A 8 0.88 -8.88 5.64
N SER A 9 1.55 -10.01 5.90
CA SER A 9 2.64 -10.51 5.06
C SER A 9 2.78 -12.03 5.08
N GLN A 10 3.29 -12.61 4.00
CA GLN A 10 3.55 -14.05 3.85
C GLN A 10 4.71 -14.33 2.88
N ASN A 11 5.34 -15.51 2.97
CA ASN A 11 6.39 -15.90 2.03
C ASN A 11 5.81 -16.48 0.73
N VAL A 12 6.22 -15.96 -0.43
CA VAL A 12 5.72 -16.34 -1.76
C VAL A 12 6.84 -16.26 -2.80
N LYS A 13 7.25 -17.38 -3.39
CA LYS A 13 8.32 -17.40 -4.43
C LYS A 13 7.89 -16.90 -5.81
N PHE A 14 6.59 -16.95 -6.10
CA PHE A 14 6.04 -16.73 -7.44
C PHE A 14 6.11 -15.26 -7.89
N LEU A 15 6.18 -14.31 -6.96
CA LEU A 15 5.94 -12.89 -7.25
C LEU A 15 7.15 -12.15 -7.83
N THR A 16 8.35 -12.72 -7.76
CA THR A 16 9.59 -12.08 -8.22
C THR A 16 9.52 -11.46 -9.63
N PRO A 17 9.03 -12.14 -10.69
CA PRO A 17 8.95 -11.52 -12.01
C PRO A 17 7.85 -10.45 -12.15
N TYR A 18 6.97 -10.29 -11.15
CA TYR A 18 5.83 -9.36 -11.18
C TYR A 18 6.03 -8.13 -10.29
N ALA A 19 7.01 -8.16 -9.39
CA ALA A 19 7.38 -7.05 -8.53
C ALA A 19 8.33 -6.10 -9.28
N ILE A 20 7.75 -5.24 -10.12
CA ILE A 20 8.50 -4.34 -11.03
C ILE A 20 8.15 -2.86 -10.85
N GLY A 21 7.30 -2.54 -9.87
CA GLY A 21 6.87 -1.18 -9.59
C GLY A 21 7.86 -0.42 -8.70
N GLU A 22 7.36 0.63 -8.05
CA GLU A 22 8.16 1.47 -7.16
C GLU A 22 8.80 0.66 -6.03
N ASN A 23 10.05 1.00 -5.70
CA ASN A 23 10.76 0.44 -4.55
C ASN A 23 10.33 1.17 -3.28
N ILE A 24 10.06 0.42 -2.23
CA ILE A 24 9.69 0.91 -0.91
C ILE A 24 10.68 0.32 0.09
N GLN A 25 11.61 1.15 0.55
CA GLN A 25 12.63 0.74 1.49
C GLN A 25 12.15 0.93 2.93
N THR A 26 12.28 -0.13 3.74
CA THR A 26 12.16 -0.08 5.19
C THR A 26 13.51 -0.35 5.84
N GLU A 27 13.59 -0.25 7.16
CA GLU A 27 14.80 -0.62 7.92
C GLU A 27 15.29 -2.03 7.58
N ASN A 28 14.36 -2.96 7.34
CA ASN A 28 14.69 -4.37 7.21
C ASN A 28 14.41 -4.96 5.82
N ASN A 29 13.51 -4.38 5.04
CA ASN A 29 13.00 -4.97 3.79
C ASN A 29 13.10 -3.97 2.64
N ASN A 30 13.29 -4.50 1.44
CA ASN A 30 13.28 -3.72 0.20
C ASN A 30 12.11 -4.22 -0.66
N TYR A 31 10.95 -3.63 -0.45
CA TYR A 31 9.73 -4.04 -1.12
C TYR A 31 9.64 -3.40 -2.51
N GLN A 32 9.02 -4.12 -3.43
CA GLN A 32 8.64 -3.66 -4.76
C GLN A 32 7.14 -3.78 -4.94
N VAL A 33 6.52 -2.75 -5.50
CA VAL A 33 5.10 -2.79 -5.84
C VAL A 33 4.87 -3.82 -6.94
N VAL A 34 3.79 -4.60 -6.81
CA VAL A 34 3.28 -5.51 -7.84
C VAL A 34 2.12 -4.81 -8.57
N PRO A 35 2.35 -4.19 -9.74
CA PRO A 35 1.39 -3.23 -10.33
C PRO A 35 0.02 -3.82 -10.70
N ASN A 36 -0.02 -5.11 -11.03
CA ASN A 36 -1.26 -5.83 -11.38
C ASN A 36 -1.85 -6.61 -10.20
N GLY A 37 -1.36 -6.36 -8.98
CA GLY A 37 -1.87 -6.97 -7.76
C GLY A 37 -3.17 -6.32 -7.33
N ILE A 38 -4.18 -7.14 -7.10
CA ILE A 38 -5.47 -6.72 -6.55
C ILE A 38 -5.65 -7.37 -5.18
N ILE A 39 -6.21 -6.60 -4.25
CA ILE A 39 -6.45 -7.01 -2.87
C ILE A 39 -7.94 -6.81 -2.58
N ARG A 40 -8.58 -7.83 -1.99
CA ARG A 40 -10.00 -7.80 -1.63
C ARG A 40 -10.18 -8.29 -0.19
N ASN A 41 -11.01 -7.58 0.57
CA ASN A 41 -11.42 -7.97 1.93
C ASN A 41 -12.69 -8.88 1.90
N GLN A 42 -13.24 -9.17 0.73
CA GLN A 42 -14.41 -10.07 0.60
C GLN A 42 -14.23 -11.01 -0.59
N ALA A 43 -14.52 -12.29 -0.37
CA ALA A 43 -14.59 -13.28 -1.43
C ALA A 43 -15.68 -12.88 -2.43
N SER A 44 -15.27 -12.46 -3.64
CA SER A 44 -16.21 -12.25 -4.73
C SER A 44 -16.61 -13.62 -5.30
N PRO A 45 -17.89 -13.88 -5.59
CA PRO A 45 -18.27 -15.09 -6.31
C PRO A 45 -17.49 -15.13 -7.63
N ASP A 46 -16.76 -16.23 -7.77
CA ASP A 46 -15.75 -16.49 -8.80
C ASP A 46 -16.32 -16.25 -10.21
N ASN A 47 -16.05 -15.07 -10.77
CA ASN A 47 -16.46 -14.72 -12.14
C ASN A 47 -15.40 -15.21 -13.13
N GLY A 48 -15.05 -16.51 -13.11
CA GLY A 48 -14.30 -17.21 -14.17
C GLY A 48 -13.29 -16.36 -14.94
N ASN A 49 -12.46 -15.59 -14.23
CA ASN A 49 -11.70 -14.51 -14.86
C ASN A 49 -10.41 -15.14 -15.38
N SER A 50 -10.37 -15.45 -16.68
CA SER A 50 -9.28 -16.16 -17.36
C SER A 50 -7.91 -15.48 -17.26
N ASP A 51 -7.88 -14.27 -16.74
CA ASP A 51 -6.73 -13.39 -16.71
C ASP A 51 -5.99 -13.43 -15.36
N ILE A 52 -6.44 -14.22 -14.38
CA ILE A 52 -5.73 -14.37 -13.11
C ILE A 52 -4.54 -15.32 -13.30
N ILE A 53 -3.32 -14.83 -13.09
CA ILE A 53 -2.08 -15.63 -13.21
C ILE A 53 -1.61 -16.18 -11.87
N TRP A 54 -2.08 -15.61 -10.77
CA TRP A 54 -1.80 -16.08 -9.42
C TRP A 54 -2.83 -15.56 -8.43
N GLN A 55 -3.14 -16.36 -7.41
CA GLN A 55 -4.08 -16.05 -6.36
C GLN A 55 -3.65 -16.72 -5.06
N SER A 56 -3.86 -16.04 -3.94
CA SER A 56 -3.60 -16.54 -2.60
C SER A 56 -4.41 -15.74 -1.58
N ASN A 57 -4.28 -16.10 -0.30
CA ASN A 57 -4.79 -15.32 0.81
C ASN A 57 -3.62 -14.81 1.65
N ILE A 58 -3.64 -13.52 2.01
CA ILE A 58 -2.68 -12.92 2.94
C ILE A 58 -3.48 -12.42 4.15
N GLY A 59 -3.46 -13.18 5.25
CA GLY A 59 -4.37 -12.95 6.36
C GLY A 59 -5.81 -13.19 5.93
N GLU A 60 -6.69 -12.21 6.17
CA GLU A 60 -8.10 -12.23 5.75
C GLU A 60 -8.34 -11.73 4.32
N TYR A 61 -7.29 -11.23 3.66
CA TYR A 61 -7.39 -10.64 2.33
C TYR A 61 -7.16 -11.69 1.24
N GLU A 62 -8.06 -11.73 0.27
CA GLU A 62 -7.81 -12.39 -1.01
C GLU A 62 -6.91 -11.49 -1.86
N VAL A 63 -5.85 -12.07 -2.40
CA VAL A 63 -4.86 -11.37 -3.21
C VAL A 63 -4.65 -12.12 -4.50
N TYR A 64 -4.69 -11.43 -5.64
CA TYR A 64 -4.41 -12.04 -6.92
C TYR A 64 -3.69 -11.07 -7.87
N ILE A 65 -2.99 -11.63 -8.85
CA ILE A 65 -2.35 -10.89 -9.94
C ILE A 65 -3.08 -11.18 -11.24
N GLN A 66 -3.29 -10.13 -12.02
CA GLN A 66 -3.84 -10.25 -13.37
C GLN A 66 -2.75 -10.18 -14.45
N SER A 67 -2.91 -10.97 -15.50
CA SER A 67 -2.04 -11.03 -16.68
C SER A 67 -1.96 -9.67 -17.37
N THR A 68 -3.10 -8.99 -17.49
CA THR A 68 -3.22 -7.61 -17.95
C THR A 68 -3.61 -6.71 -16.79
N PRO A 69 -3.01 -5.50 -16.69
CA PRO A 69 -3.50 -4.50 -15.75
C PRO A 69 -4.96 -4.22 -16.11
N ILE A 70 -5.90 -4.32 -15.15
CA ILE A 70 -7.21 -3.73 -15.41
C ILE A 70 -6.94 -2.24 -15.59
N ARG A 71 -7.18 -1.76 -16.82
CA ARG A 71 -7.06 -0.36 -17.22
C ARG A 71 -8.20 0.49 -16.63
N SER A 72 -8.74 0.10 -15.49
CA SER A 72 -9.76 0.85 -14.80
C SER A 72 -9.05 1.88 -13.95
N GLU A 73 -9.00 3.08 -14.47
CA GLU A 73 -8.97 4.31 -13.69
C GLU A 73 -10.15 4.42 -12.67
N TYR A 74 -10.91 3.36 -12.37
CA TYR A 74 -12.22 3.42 -11.70
C TYR A 74 -12.64 2.08 -11.05
N ASP A 75 -12.43 1.94 -9.74
CA ASP A 75 -13.51 1.63 -8.78
C ASP A 75 -13.07 2.16 -7.40
N ASP A 76 -13.05 3.49 -7.31
CA ASP A 76 -12.65 4.30 -6.15
C ASP A 76 -13.80 4.39 -5.13
N SER A 77 -14.52 3.29 -4.91
CA SER A 77 -15.62 3.24 -3.92
C SER A 77 -15.13 2.82 -2.54
N SER A 78 -13.96 2.17 -2.44
CA SER A 78 -13.27 1.95 -1.16
C SER A 78 -12.20 3.02 -0.95
N LYS A 79 -12.34 3.82 0.11
CA LYS A 79 -11.29 4.76 0.56
C LYS A 79 -9.95 4.07 0.86
N GLU A 80 -9.96 2.77 1.07
CA GLU A 80 -8.78 1.95 1.36
C GLU A 80 -8.04 1.60 0.06
N LYS A 81 -6.84 2.16 -0.11
CA LYS A 81 -5.95 1.86 -1.24
C LYS A 81 -4.93 0.80 -0.80
N TYR A 82 -5.34 -0.46 -0.86
CA TYR A 82 -4.42 -1.56 -0.61
C TYR A 82 -3.50 -1.81 -1.82
N PHE A 83 -2.21 -1.96 -1.57
CA PHE A 83 -1.21 -2.26 -2.58
C PHE A 83 -0.50 -3.57 -2.26
N LEU A 84 -0.37 -4.44 -3.26
CA LEU A 84 0.45 -5.64 -3.14
C LEU A 84 1.91 -5.24 -3.33
N ILE A 85 2.73 -5.54 -2.32
CA ILE A 85 4.15 -5.28 -2.33
C ILE A 85 4.92 -6.57 -2.03
N TYR A 86 6.15 -6.68 -2.52
CA TYR A 86 6.92 -7.92 -2.46
C TYR A 86 8.42 -7.64 -2.31
N ASP A 87 9.08 -8.29 -1.34
CA ASP A 87 10.53 -8.26 -1.17
C ASP A 87 11.12 -9.51 -1.86
N PRO A 88 11.82 -9.35 -3.01
CA PRO A 88 12.35 -10.48 -3.76
C PRO A 88 13.47 -11.23 -3.05
N ASP A 89 14.29 -10.54 -2.26
CA ASP A 89 15.44 -11.13 -1.57
C ASP A 89 14.99 -12.04 -0.44
N LYS A 90 13.84 -11.71 0.17
CA LYS A 90 13.23 -12.47 1.26
C LYS A 90 12.06 -13.35 0.83
N GLU A 91 11.70 -13.28 -0.44
CA GLU A 91 10.53 -13.92 -1.02
C GLU A 91 9.27 -13.61 -0.22
N LYS A 92 9.07 -12.35 0.20
CA LYS A 92 8.03 -11.95 1.16
C LYS A 92 7.02 -10.99 0.53
N ALA A 93 5.78 -11.45 0.37
CA ALA A 93 4.63 -10.63 -0.01
C ALA A 93 4.07 -9.89 1.21
N ALA A 94 3.57 -8.68 1.01
CA ALA A 94 2.88 -7.90 2.02
C ALA A 94 1.78 -7.02 1.42
N ILE A 95 0.82 -6.62 2.24
CA ILE A 95 -0.24 -5.68 1.90
C ILE A 95 0.09 -4.33 2.54
N PHE A 96 0.37 -3.33 1.73
CA PHE A 96 0.48 -1.94 2.16
C PHE A 96 -0.89 -1.27 2.10
N THR A 97 -1.33 -0.62 3.18
CA THR A 97 -2.68 -0.04 3.30
C THR A 97 -2.86 1.32 2.61
N GLY A 98 -1.78 1.90 2.08
CA GLY A 98 -1.78 3.26 1.56
C GLY A 98 -1.60 4.33 2.63
N ASN A 99 -1.60 3.95 3.92
CA ASN A 99 -1.40 4.87 5.04
C ASN A 99 0.08 5.15 5.29
N ILE A 100 0.44 6.42 5.26
CA ILE A 100 1.65 6.95 5.89
C ILE A 100 1.30 7.38 7.31
N ILE A 101 2.01 6.84 8.29
CA ILE A 101 1.91 7.18 9.71
C ILE A 101 2.97 8.24 10.01
N VAL A 102 2.55 9.39 10.50
CA VAL A 102 3.45 10.47 10.92
C VAL A 102 3.27 10.72 12.41
N GLU A 103 4.37 10.65 13.15
CA GLU A 103 4.44 11.16 14.51
C GLU A 103 4.53 12.69 14.48
N LEU A 104 3.56 13.35 15.10
CA LEU A 104 3.44 14.79 15.18
C LEU A 104 4.27 15.33 16.35
N ASN A 105 5.14 16.29 16.09
CA ASN A 105 5.93 16.94 17.13
C ASN A 105 5.30 18.28 17.55
N GLY A 106 5.13 18.49 18.86
CA GLY A 106 4.71 19.78 19.42
C GLY A 106 3.28 20.18 19.00
N ASN A 107 3.16 21.33 18.31
CA ASN A 107 1.87 21.91 17.89
C ASN A 107 1.55 21.62 16.41
N ALA A 108 2.19 20.64 15.78
CA ALA A 108 1.96 20.31 14.38
C ALA A 108 0.50 19.94 14.12
N ASN A 109 -0.10 20.54 13.09
CA ASN A 109 -1.49 20.34 12.73
C ASN A 109 -1.59 19.32 11.59
N ALA A 110 -2.32 18.23 11.83
CA ALA A 110 -2.49 17.16 10.86
C ALA A 110 -3.18 17.64 9.56
N ASP A 111 -4.14 18.55 9.65
CA ASP A 111 -4.85 19.08 8.48
C ASP A 111 -3.93 19.95 7.61
N GLU A 112 -3.04 20.73 8.23
CA GLU A 112 -2.03 21.54 7.52
C GLU A 112 -1.03 20.63 6.79
N ILE A 113 -0.55 19.58 7.45
CA ILE A 113 0.33 18.58 6.82
C ILE A 113 -0.37 17.91 5.63
N ALA A 114 -1.64 17.50 5.79
CA ALA A 114 -2.41 16.91 4.69
C ALA A 114 -2.49 17.87 3.48
N MET A 115 -2.80 19.14 3.74
CA MET A 115 -2.91 20.16 2.71
C MET A 115 -1.56 20.43 2.01
N ASP A 116 -0.52 20.69 2.78
CA ASP A 116 0.81 21.07 2.27
C ASP A 116 1.45 19.95 1.45
N HIS A 117 1.24 18.70 1.87
CA HIS A 117 1.78 17.52 1.20
C HIS A 117 0.80 16.87 0.22
N GLN A 118 -0.38 17.45 -0.02
CA GLN A 118 -1.42 16.89 -0.90
C GLN A 118 -1.75 15.43 -0.57
N LEU A 119 -1.98 15.16 0.70
CA LEU A 119 -2.39 13.88 1.25
C LEU A 119 -3.84 13.99 1.75
N GLU A 120 -4.52 12.86 1.90
CA GLU A 120 -5.81 12.81 2.61
C GLU A 120 -5.56 12.39 4.06
N LEU A 121 -6.04 13.16 5.03
CA LEU A 121 -6.00 12.77 6.45
C LEU A 121 -7.05 11.69 6.70
N ALA A 122 -6.60 10.45 6.94
CA ALA A 122 -7.47 9.34 7.28
C ALA A 122 -7.85 9.37 8.77
N HIS A 123 -6.85 9.51 9.64
CA HIS A 123 -7.05 9.55 11.08
C HIS A 123 -6.05 10.48 11.77
N ASN A 124 -6.49 11.14 12.84
CA ASN A 124 -5.63 11.92 13.73
C ASN A 124 -5.85 11.46 15.17
N PHE A 125 -4.83 10.82 15.75
CA PHE A 125 -4.82 10.31 17.11
C PHE A 125 -4.00 11.22 18.02
N THR A 126 -4.62 12.31 18.46
CA THR A 126 -3.98 13.33 19.30
C THR A 126 -3.44 12.79 20.63
N ALA A 127 -4.07 11.76 21.20
CA ALA A 127 -3.63 11.14 22.45
C ALA A 127 -2.25 10.47 22.37
N ILE A 128 -1.80 10.08 21.17
CA ILE A 128 -0.51 9.43 20.92
C ILE A 128 0.34 10.20 19.91
N ASN A 129 -0.06 11.44 19.58
CA ASN A 129 0.61 12.29 18.60
C ASN A 129 0.88 11.59 17.26
N GLN A 130 -0.09 10.84 16.72
CA GLN A 130 0.07 10.16 15.44
C GLN A 130 -1.07 10.50 14.49
N SER A 131 -0.74 10.77 13.24
CA SER A 131 -1.71 10.95 12.16
C SER A 131 -1.42 10.01 11.00
N PHE A 132 -2.49 9.55 10.37
CA PHE A 132 -2.49 8.59 9.28
C PHE A 132 -2.96 9.31 8.03
N PHE A 133 -2.17 9.23 6.97
CA PHE A 133 -2.39 9.94 5.73
C PHE A 133 -2.45 8.96 4.56
N LEU A 134 -3.50 9.04 3.75
CA LEU A 134 -3.62 8.27 2.52
C LEU A 134 -2.86 8.94 1.38
N ILE A 135 -2.10 8.13 0.65
CA ILE A 135 -1.47 8.57 -0.59
C ILE A 135 -2.47 8.56 -1.76
N PRO A 136 -2.39 9.54 -2.68
CA PRO A 136 -3.28 9.58 -3.85
C PRO A 136 -2.98 8.44 -4.83
N SER A 137 -1.72 8.02 -4.92
CA SER A 137 -1.26 6.90 -5.76
C SER A 137 0.03 6.32 -5.18
N ILE A 138 0.27 5.02 -5.39
CA ILE A 138 1.52 4.38 -4.98
C ILE A 138 2.75 4.99 -5.65
N ASN A 139 2.59 5.50 -6.88
CA ASN A 139 3.68 6.08 -7.69
C ASN A 139 4.25 7.40 -7.13
N VAL A 140 3.65 7.96 -6.08
CA VAL A 140 4.13 9.17 -5.43
C VAL A 140 4.65 8.90 -4.02
N LEU A 141 4.65 7.65 -3.55
CA LEU A 141 4.95 7.31 -2.17
C LEU A 141 6.34 7.80 -1.76
N SER A 142 7.39 7.49 -2.53
CA SER A 142 8.77 7.90 -2.20
C SER A 142 8.90 9.41 -2.13
N ILE A 143 8.27 10.13 -3.07
CA ILE A 143 8.26 11.61 -3.10
C ILE A 143 7.58 12.17 -1.85
N LYS A 144 6.44 11.57 -1.41
CA LYS A 144 5.72 12.02 -0.21
C LYS A 144 6.49 11.69 1.06
N LEU A 145 7.12 10.53 1.15
CA LEU A 145 7.97 10.15 2.29
C LEU A 145 9.18 11.09 2.42
N GLU A 146 9.85 11.41 1.32
CA GLU A 146 10.96 12.38 1.30
C GLU A 146 10.50 13.77 1.74
N ALA A 147 9.37 14.25 1.22
CA ALA A 147 8.83 15.56 1.59
C ALA A 147 8.41 15.64 3.06
N LEU A 148 7.94 14.55 3.67
CA LEU A 148 7.59 14.49 5.10
C LEU A 148 8.82 14.37 6.02
N LEU A 149 10.00 14.14 5.46
CA LEU A 149 11.27 14.04 6.19
C LEU A 149 12.08 15.35 6.16
N SER A 150 11.80 16.25 5.21
CA SER A 150 12.48 17.54 5.03
C SER A 150 11.95 18.63 5.93
#